data_AF-A0A177GDM9-F1
#
_entry.id   AF-A0A177GDM9-F1
#
_cell.length_a   1.000
_cell.length_b   1.000
_cell.length_c   1.000
_cell.angle_alpha   90.00
_cell.angle_beta   90.00
_cell.angle_gamma   90.00
#
_symmetry.space_group_name_H-M   'P 1'
#
loop_
_entity.id
_entity.type
_entity.pdbx_description
1 polymer ?
#
loop_
_entity_poly.entity_id
_entity_poly.type
_entity_poly.pdbx_seq_one_letter_code
_entity_poly.pdbx_strand_id
1 'polypeptide(L)'
;MTKKASTKTTAKAAPKAGTKAAPKSSVKKVAVAKKTEKAKEILEDKLSQSADETVLDRLYTVVQSRKGTDPSLSHSARLLSRGTYKIAQKFGEEAVECLIEAVAGRKDLLVGESADVLYHLIVLWVDAGVTPEEVWAELRRREGTSGIAEKASRPKEVLTKKG
;
A
#
# COMPACT_ATOMS: atom_id res chain seq x y z
N MET A 1 -22.65 28.24 -56.19
CA MET A 1 -24.01 28.82 -56.25
C MET A 1 -24.84 28.00 -55.26
N THR A 2 -25.43 28.48 -54.17
CA THR A 2 -26.10 29.74 -53.86
C THR A 2 -26.01 30.04 -52.36
N LYS A 3 -25.74 31.30 -52.03
CA LYS A 3 -25.91 31.92 -50.70
C LYS A 3 -27.40 31.93 -50.31
N LYS A 4 -27.69 31.84 -49.00
CA LYS A 4 -28.76 32.64 -48.37
C LYS A 4 -28.40 32.93 -46.92
N ALA A 5 -28.18 34.21 -46.65
CA ALA A 5 -28.16 34.82 -45.33
C ALA A 5 -29.60 35.14 -44.91
N SER A 6 -29.87 35.18 -43.59
CA SER A 6 -30.77 36.18 -43.03
C SER A 6 -30.46 36.43 -41.56
N THR A 7 -30.08 37.67 -41.30
CA THR A 7 -30.18 38.47 -40.07
C THR A 7 -31.61 38.43 -39.51
N LYS A 8 -32.03 38.84 -38.29
CA LYS A 8 -31.64 39.82 -37.26
C LYS A 8 -32.65 39.56 -36.10
N THR A 9 -32.39 39.73 -34.80
CA THR A 9 -32.70 40.97 -34.06
C THR A 9 -32.72 40.68 -32.55
N THR A 10 -32.24 41.69 -31.83
CA THR A 10 -32.14 41.99 -30.40
C THR A 10 -33.40 41.87 -29.54
N ALA A 11 -33.24 41.48 -28.26
CA ALA A 11 -34.00 42.08 -27.16
C ALA A 11 -33.19 42.05 -25.85
N LYS A 12 -33.01 43.23 -25.27
CA LYS A 12 -32.36 43.56 -24.00
C LYS A 12 -33.44 43.60 -22.92
N ALA A 13 -33.25 42.92 -21.79
CA ALA A 13 -34.07 43.08 -20.58
C ALA A 13 -33.17 43.31 -19.35
N ALA A 14 -33.59 44.30 -18.55
CA ALA A 14 -32.91 44.88 -17.40
C ALA A 14 -33.05 44.02 -16.11
N PRO A 15 -32.38 44.40 -14.99
CA PRO A 15 -32.09 43.49 -13.89
C PRO A 15 -33.24 43.42 -12.86
N LYS A 16 -33.44 42.24 -12.26
CA LYS A 16 -34.27 42.09 -11.06
C LYS A 16 -33.40 41.99 -9.81
N ALA A 17 -33.74 42.84 -8.84
CA ALA A 17 -33.13 42.93 -7.53
C ALA A 17 -33.51 41.73 -6.64
N GLY A 18 -32.55 41.32 -5.81
CA GLY A 18 -32.75 41.08 -4.39
C GLY A 18 -33.64 39.91 -3.97
N THR A 19 -33.02 38.77 -3.69
CA THR A 19 -33.38 37.97 -2.53
C THR A 19 -32.10 37.43 -1.90
N LYS A 20 -31.63 38.08 -0.83
CA LYS A 20 -30.51 37.58 -0.01
C LYS A 20 -30.99 36.31 0.69
N ALA A 21 -30.61 35.15 0.17
CA ALA A 21 -30.65 33.90 0.93
C ALA A 21 -29.55 33.97 2.01
N ALA A 22 -29.94 33.70 3.25
CA ALA A 22 -29.05 33.62 4.41
C ALA A 22 -27.90 32.62 4.18
N PRO A 23 -26.70 32.85 4.76
CA PRO A 23 -25.54 32.02 4.48
C PRO A 23 -25.67 30.66 5.17
N LYS A 24 -25.85 29.58 4.38
CA LYS A 24 -25.72 28.17 4.82
C LYS A 24 -24.25 27.77 5.11
N SER A 25 -23.34 28.73 5.29
CA SER A 25 -21.88 28.50 5.36
C SER A 25 -21.38 28.03 6.73
N SER A 26 -22.15 28.23 7.79
CA SER A 26 -21.67 28.01 9.17
C SER A 26 -21.64 26.53 9.56
N VAL A 27 -22.56 25.71 9.05
CA VAL A 27 -22.62 24.26 9.38
C VAL A 27 -21.53 23.45 8.66
N LYS A 28 -21.20 23.82 7.39
CA LYS A 28 -20.15 23.14 6.62
C LYS A 28 -18.75 23.37 7.22
N LYS A 29 -18.43 24.56 7.73
CA LYS A 29 -17.12 24.85 8.36
C LYS A 29 -16.90 24.03 9.64
N VAL A 30 -17.94 23.87 10.47
CA VAL A 30 -17.86 23.09 11.71
C VAL A 30 -17.67 21.59 11.44
N ALA A 31 -18.36 21.03 10.44
CA ALA A 31 -18.21 19.63 10.06
C ALA A 31 -16.82 19.32 9.46
N VAL A 32 -16.25 20.25 8.67
CA VAL A 32 -14.89 20.12 8.13
C VAL A 32 -13.85 20.22 9.25
N ALA A 33 -13.97 21.18 10.17
CA ALA A 33 -13.05 21.33 11.30
C ALA A 33 -13.05 20.10 12.23
N LYS A 34 -14.24 19.53 12.52
CA LYS A 34 -14.37 18.28 13.30
C LYS A 34 -13.74 17.06 12.60
N LYS A 35 -13.81 16.99 11.27
CA LYS A 35 -13.16 15.93 10.49
C LYS A 35 -11.64 16.05 10.51
N THR A 36 -11.11 17.28 10.53
CA THR A 36 -9.67 17.55 10.61
C THR A 36 -9.10 17.24 12.00
N GLU A 37 -9.81 17.57 13.08
CA GLU A 37 -9.39 17.21 14.45
C GLU A 37 -9.38 15.70 14.66
N LYS A 38 -10.42 14.98 14.22
CA LYS A 38 -10.44 13.52 14.31
C LYS A 38 -9.33 12.85 13.49
N ALA A 39 -8.95 13.43 12.35
CA ALA A 39 -7.84 12.92 11.54
C ALA A 39 -6.47 13.16 12.20
N LYS A 40 -6.30 14.29 12.90
CA LYS A 40 -5.09 14.57 13.69
C LYS A 40 -4.96 13.64 14.89
N GLU A 41 -6.05 13.44 15.62
CA GLU A 41 -6.09 12.53 16.78
C GLU A 41 -5.73 11.09 16.36
N ILE A 42 -6.24 10.62 15.21
CA ILE A 42 -5.87 9.31 14.63
C ILE A 42 -4.39 9.26 14.22
N LEU A 43 -3.83 10.37 13.73
CA LEU A 43 -2.43 10.44 13.31
C LEU A 43 -1.49 10.44 14.52
N GLU A 44 -1.84 11.20 15.56
CA GLU A 44 -1.11 11.24 16.84
C GLU A 44 -1.17 9.89 17.56
N ASP A 45 -2.33 9.23 17.58
CA ASP A 45 -2.48 7.88 18.12
C ASP A 45 -1.59 6.87 17.36
N LYS A 46 -1.61 6.91 16.01
CA LYS A 46 -0.72 6.08 15.18
C LYS A 46 0.77 6.34 15.40
N LEU A 47 1.15 7.59 15.65
CA LEU A 47 2.54 7.97 15.93
C LEU A 47 2.95 7.63 17.38
N SER A 48 1.98 7.44 18.28
CA SER A 48 2.22 7.06 19.69
C SER A 48 2.34 5.55 19.90
N GLN A 49 1.89 4.73 18.95
CA GLN A 49 2.03 3.27 19.00
C GLN A 49 3.50 2.87 18.82
N SER A 50 3.97 1.93 19.65
CA SER A 50 5.34 1.41 19.56
C SER A 50 5.60 0.77 18.20
N ALA A 51 6.71 1.18 17.58
CA ALA A 51 7.24 0.56 16.36
C ALA A 51 8.04 -0.70 16.73
N ASP A 52 7.35 -1.71 17.23
CA ASP A 52 7.90 -3.03 17.53
C ASP A 52 7.57 -4.05 16.43
N GLU A 53 8.02 -5.28 16.60
CA GLU A 53 7.87 -6.37 15.64
C GLU A 53 6.41 -6.69 15.29
N THR A 54 5.45 -6.37 16.17
CA THR A 54 4.02 -6.62 15.94
C THR A 54 3.46 -5.77 14.78
N VAL A 55 4.23 -4.79 14.29
CA VAL A 55 3.91 -4.05 13.07
C VAL A 55 3.76 -4.96 11.85
N LEU A 56 4.50 -6.08 11.78
CA LEU A 56 4.43 -7.01 10.66
C LEU A 56 3.11 -7.79 10.65
N ASP A 57 2.62 -8.20 11.82
CA ASP A 57 1.32 -8.88 11.94
C ASP A 57 0.15 -7.94 11.64
N ARG A 58 0.25 -6.68 12.10
CA ARG A 58 -0.72 -5.62 11.73
C ARG A 58 -0.71 -5.37 10.22
N LEU A 59 0.48 -5.28 9.62
CA LEU A 59 0.63 -5.08 8.18
C LEU A 59 0.03 -6.24 7.40
N TYR A 60 0.32 -7.49 7.79
CA TYR A 60 -0.29 -8.68 7.20
C TYR A 60 -1.82 -8.61 7.26
N THR A 61 -2.39 -8.30 8.43
CA THR A 61 -3.84 -8.16 8.60
C THR A 61 -4.44 -7.11 7.66
N VAL A 62 -3.77 -5.95 7.53
CA VAL A 62 -4.18 -4.90 6.60
C VAL A 62 -4.12 -5.40 5.16
N VAL A 63 -3.01 -6.00 4.72
CA VAL A 63 -2.86 -6.49 3.34
C VAL A 63 -3.89 -7.58 3.04
N GLN A 64 -4.11 -8.51 3.97
CA GLN A 64 -5.10 -9.57 3.86
C GLN A 64 -6.52 -8.99 3.70
N SER A 65 -6.86 -7.93 4.44
CA SER A 65 -8.15 -7.24 4.31
C SER A 65 -8.37 -6.59 2.94
N ARG A 66 -7.30 -6.35 2.17
CA ARG A 66 -7.37 -5.78 0.81
C ARG A 66 -7.52 -6.82 -0.29
N LYS A 67 -7.37 -8.11 0.02
CA LYS A 67 -7.56 -9.20 -0.95
C LYS A 67 -9.01 -9.18 -1.46
N GLY A 68 -9.19 -9.12 -2.78
CA GLY A 68 -10.51 -9.05 -3.42
C GLY A 68 -11.23 -7.70 -3.33
N THR A 69 -10.62 -6.68 -2.72
CA THR A 69 -11.16 -5.30 -2.71
C THR A 69 -10.84 -4.56 -4.01
N ASP A 70 -11.43 -3.38 -4.23
CA ASP A 70 -11.24 -2.58 -5.45
C ASP A 70 -9.75 -2.21 -5.68
N PRO A 71 -9.12 -2.70 -6.77
CA PRO A 71 -7.73 -2.40 -7.13
C PRO A 71 -7.41 -0.92 -7.38
N SER A 72 -8.41 -0.09 -7.63
CA SER A 72 -8.23 1.35 -7.84
C SER A 72 -7.98 2.10 -6.52
N LEU A 73 -8.45 1.55 -5.40
CA LEU A 73 -8.45 2.22 -4.09
C LEU A 73 -7.29 1.80 -3.17
N SER A 74 -6.54 0.75 -3.52
CA SER A 74 -5.44 0.24 -2.69
C SER A 74 -4.31 -0.36 -3.52
N HIS A 75 -3.08 0.00 -3.18
CA HIS A 75 -1.88 -0.59 -3.76
C HIS A 75 -1.84 -2.11 -3.55
N SER A 76 -2.09 -2.58 -2.33
CA SER A 76 -2.14 -4.02 -2.03
C SER A 76 -3.22 -4.73 -2.84
N ALA A 77 -4.42 -4.15 -2.96
CA ALA A 77 -5.49 -4.73 -3.78
C ALA A 77 -5.09 -4.83 -5.26
N ARG A 78 -4.37 -3.82 -5.78
CA ARG A 78 -3.84 -3.81 -7.14
C ARG A 78 -2.76 -4.84 -7.39
N LEU A 79 -1.88 -5.08 -6.43
CA LEU A 79 -0.88 -6.14 -6.56
C LEU A 79 -1.53 -7.51 -6.52
N LEU A 80 -2.40 -7.74 -5.54
CA LEU A 80 -3.12 -9.01 -5.38
C LEU A 80 -4.00 -9.33 -6.60
N SER A 81 -4.64 -8.34 -7.22
CA SER A 81 -5.44 -8.56 -8.44
C SER A 81 -4.60 -8.91 -9.68
N ARG A 82 -3.29 -8.65 -9.65
CA ARG A 82 -2.35 -8.98 -10.74
C ARG A 82 -1.68 -10.35 -10.57
N GLY A 83 -1.90 -10.99 -9.42
CA GLY A 83 -1.44 -12.35 -9.12
C GLY A 83 0.07 -12.50 -8.90
N THR A 84 0.46 -13.74 -8.59
CA THR A 84 1.78 -14.14 -8.10
C THR A 84 2.93 -13.61 -8.94
N TYR A 85 2.84 -13.66 -10.27
CA TYR A 85 3.93 -13.22 -11.14
C TYR A 85 4.30 -11.75 -10.89
N LYS A 86 3.31 -10.85 -10.82
CA LYS A 86 3.62 -9.44 -10.61
C LYS A 86 4.10 -9.16 -9.19
N ILE A 87 3.56 -9.89 -8.22
CA ILE A 87 3.95 -9.76 -6.82
C ILE A 87 5.41 -10.20 -6.63
N ALA A 88 5.78 -11.35 -7.18
CA ALA A 88 7.16 -11.86 -7.16
C ALA A 88 8.12 -10.92 -7.89
N GLN A 89 7.70 -10.36 -9.03
CA GLN A 89 8.49 -9.34 -9.73
C GLN A 89 8.79 -8.13 -8.83
N LYS A 90 7.76 -7.56 -8.18
CA LYS A 90 7.96 -6.41 -7.29
C LYS A 90 8.84 -6.76 -6.11
N PHE A 91 8.61 -7.90 -5.44
CA PHE A 91 9.48 -8.37 -4.36
C PHE A 91 10.94 -8.49 -4.81
N GLY A 92 11.19 -9.03 -6.01
CA GLY A 92 12.54 -9.11 -6.57
C GLY A 92 13.18 -7.75 -6.85
N GLU A 93 12.41 -6.77 -7.35
CA GLU A 93 12.87 -5.39 -7.55
C GLU A 93 13.33 -4.77 -6.22
N GLU A 94 12.48 -4.77 -5.18
CA GLU A 94 12.83 -4.16 -3.88
C GLU A 94 14.01 -4.88 -3.21
N ALA A 95 14.12 -6.21 -3.38
CA ALA A 95 15.25 -6.96 -2.85
C ALA A 95 16.57 -6.52 -3.50
N VAL A 96 16.58 -6.28 -4.81
CA VAL A 96 17.77 -5.79 -5.52
C VAL A 96 18.09 -4.35 -5.13
N GLU A 97 17.09 -3.48 -5.00
CA GLU A 97 17.27 -2.09 -4.55
C GLU A 97 17.86 -2.04 -3.14
N CYS A 98 17.33 -2.83 -2.20
CA CYS A 98 17.89 -3.01 -0.86
C CYS A 98 19.36 -3.43 -0.86
N LEU A 99 19.74 -4.39 -1.73
CA LEU A 99 21.13 -4.81 -1.88
C LEU A 99 22.02 -3.70 -2.44
N ILE A 100 21.52 -2.91 -3.40
CA ILE A 100 22.24 -1.77 -3.97
C ILE A 100 22.53 -0.73 -2.89
N GLU A 101 21.54 -0.38 -2.06
CA GLU A 101 21.70 0.58 -0.97
C GLU A 101 22.68 0.10 0.10
N ALA A 102 22.65 -1.20 0.42
CA ALA A 102 23.60 -1.82 1.32
C ALA A 102 25.04 -1.73 0.80
N VAL A 103 25.27 -2.10 -0.47
CA VAL A 103 26.60 -2.04 -1.10
C VAL A 103 27.11 -0.60 -1.19
N ALA A 104 26.21 0.35 -1.43
CA ALA A 104 26.54 1.77 -1.49
C ALA A 104 26.76 2.44 -0.12
N GLY A 105 26.50 1.73 0.99
CA GLY A 105 26.65 2.26 2.35
C GLY A 105 25.62 3.35 2.70
N ARG A 106 24.48 3.41 2.01
CA ARG A 106 23.46 4.46 2.20
C ARG A 106 22.42 4.02 3.22
N LYS A 107 22.78 4.11 4.51
CA LYS A 107 21.97 3.59 5.63
C LYS A 107 20.51 4.05 5.61
N ASP A 108 20.24 5.33 5.40
CA ASP A 108 18.88 5.86 5.46
C ASP A 108 17.99 5.31 4.32
N LEU A 109 18.57 5.13 3.13
CA LEU A 109 17.89 4.50 2.01
C LEU A 109 17.72 2.99 2.24
N LEU A 110 18.74 2.33 2.78
CA LEU A 110 18.66 0.91 3.14
C LEU A 110 17.51 0.62 4.12
N VAL A 111 17.22 1.53 5.06
CA VAL A 111 16.06 1.39 5.97
C VAL A 111 14.74 1.41 5.19
N GLY A 112 14.61 2.32 4.22
CA GLY A 112 13.45 2.41 3.33
C GLY A 112 13.26 1.14 2.50
N GLU A 113 14.31 0.73 1.79
CA GLU A 113 14.27 -0.48 0.95
C GLU A 113 14.05 -1.76 1.76
N SER A 114 14.57 -1.83 3.00
CA SER A 114 14.29 -2.94 3.91
C SER A 114 12.81 -3.01 4.28
N ALA A 115 12.15 -1.86 4.47
CA ALA A 115 10.72 -1.81 4.72
C ALA A 115 9.91 -2.26 3.50
N ASP A 116 10.32 -1.86 2.29
CA ASP A 116 9.66 -2.26 1.04
C ASP A 116 9.82 -3.76 0.76
N VAL A 117 10.99 -4.34 1.05
CA VAL A 117 11.22 -5.80 1.03
C VAL A 117 10.24 -6.52 1.96
N LEU A 118 10.10 -6.07 3.21
CA LEU A 118 9.18 -6.69 4.18
C LEU A 118 7.71 -6.54 3.75
N TYR A 119 7.32 -5.38 3.24
CA TYR A 119 5.98 -5.15 2.71
C TYR A 119 5.66 -6.09 1.54
N HIS A 120 6.55 -6.16 0.55
CA HIS A 120 6.33 -6.99 -0.63
C HIS A 120 6.40 -8.49 -0.33
N LEU A 121 7.20 -8.90 0.66
CA LEU A 121 7.19 -10.26 1.19
C LEU A 121 5.83 -10.61 1.83
N ILE A 122 5.25 -9.70 2.62
CA ILE A 122 3.91 -9.89 3.22
C ILE A 122 2.82 -9.97 2.15
N VAL A 123 2.89 -9.15 1.08
CA VAL A 123 1.96 -9.26 -0.06
C VAL A 123 2.07 -10.63 -0.73
N LEU A 124 3.29 -11.15 -0.89
CA LEU A 124 3.54 -12.50 -1.41
C LEU A 124 2.95 -13.59 -0.51
N TRP A 125 3.09 -13.47 0.81
CA TRP A 125 2.49 -14.40 1.78
C TRP A 125 0.97 -14.42 1.68
N VAL A 126 0.33 -13.26 1.62
CA VAL A 126 -1.14 -13.15 1.46
C VAL A 126 -1.62 -13.77 0.14
N ASP A 127 -0.88 -13.59 -0.95
CA ASP A 127 -1.19 -14.23 -2.24
C ASP A 127 -1.08 -15.76 -2.15
N ALA A 128 0.02 -16.25 -1.58
CA ALA A 128 0.35 -17.66 -1.43
C ALA A 128 -0.44 -18.39 -0.31
N GLY A 129 -1.13 -17.66 0.55
CA GLY A 129 -1.85 -18.22 1.70
C GLY A 129 -0.94 -18.62 2.86
N VAL A 130 0.25 -18.03 2.96
CA VAL A 130 1.20 -18.22 4.08
C VAL A 130 0.89 -17.21 5.17
N THR A 131 0.86 -17.63 6.43
CA THR A 131 0.65 -16.73 7.56
C THR A 131 1.97 -16.34 8.24
N PRO A 132 2.03 -15.17 8.92
CA PRO A 132 3.20 -14.79 9.70
C PRO A 132 3.58 -15.85 10.74
N GLU A 133 2.59 -16.49 11.38
CA GLU A 133 2.80 -17.52 12.40
C GLU A 133 3.57 -18.73 11.86
N GLU A 134 3.31 -19.15 10.62
CA GLU A 134 4.06 -20.23 9.97
C GLU A 134 5.54 -19.84 9.80
N VAL A 135 5.81 -18.59 9.45
CA VAL A 135 7.18 -18.08 9.27
C VAL A 135 7.88 -17.89 10.62
N TRP A 136 7.18 -17.36 11.63
CA TRP A 136 7.71 -17.24 13.00
C TRP A 136 8.04 -18.60 13.60
N ALA A 137 7.18 -19.61 13.38
CA ALA A 137 7.44 -20.97 13.79
C ALA A 137 8.70 -21.55 13.13
N GLU A 138 8.89 -21.30 11.83
CA GLU A 138 10.09 -21.73 11.11
C GLU A 138 11.35 -20.99 11.58
N LEU A 139 11.27 -19.69 11.87
CA LEU A 139 12.38 -18.92 12.44
C LEU A 139 12.76 -19.45 13.82
N ARG A 140 11.77 -19.71 14.69
CA ARG A 140 11.99 -20.33 16.01
C ARG A 140 12.62 -21.71 15.90
N ARG A 141 12.22 -22.53 14.91
CA ARG A 141 12.84 -23.83 14.65
C ARG A 141 14.33 -23.72 14.32
N ARG A 142 14.75 -22.63 13.67
CA ARG A 142 16.15 -22.36 13.30
C ARG A 142 16.93 -21.66 14.41
N GLU A 143 16.25 -20.99 15.32
CA GLU A 143 16.85 -20.29 16.45
C GLU A 143 17.72 -21.25 17.29
N GLY A 144 18.92 -20.81 17.65
CA GLY A 144 19.89 -21.65 18.39
C GLY A 144 20.59 -22.75 17.58
N THR A 145 20.17 -23.02 16.34
CA THR A 145 20.91 -23.88 15.41
C THR A 145 21.80 -23.01 14.53
N SER A 146 23.13 -23.15 14.60
CA SER A 146 24.00 -22.37 13.73
C SER A 146 23.61 -22.59 12.26
N GLY A 147 23.60 -21.55 11.44
CA GLY A 147 23.22 -21.65 10.02
C GLY A 147 24.08 -22.64 9.23
N ILE A 148 25.23 -23.05 9.77
CA ILE A 148 26.10 -24.10 9.24
C ILE A 148 25.53 -25.48 9.56
N ALA A 149 25.09 -25.73 10.79
CA ALA A 149 24.49 -27.00 11.22
C ALA A 149 23.12 -27.23 10.54
N GLU A 150 22.33 -26.17 10.36
CA GLU A 150 21.03 -26.24 9.67
C GLU A 150 21.17 -26.57 8.19
N LYS A 151 22.13 -25.94 7.49
CA LYS A 151 22.44 -26.27 6.08
C LYS A 151 22.97 -27.68 5.91
N ALA A 152 23.71 -28.20 6.90
CA ALA A 152 24.25 -29.55 6.88
C ALA A 152 23.18 -30.64 7.11
N SER A 153 22.08 -30.33 7.82
CA SER A 153 21.02 -31.28 8.15
C SER A 153 19.88 -31.34 7.12
N ARG A 154 19.83 -30.40 6.16
CA ARG A 154 18.84 -30.44 5.07
C ARG A 154 19.07 -31.68 4.19
N PRO A 155 18.02 -32.45 3.86
CA PRO A 155 18.13 -33.51 2.86
C PRO A 155 18.68 -32.90 1.57
N LYS A 156 19.79 -33.43 1.06
CA LYS A 156 20.23 -33.08 -0.29
C LYS A 156 19.18 -33.61 -1.24
N GLU A 157 18.30 -32.75 -1.75
CA GLU A 157 17.54 -33.12 -2.93
C GLU A 157 18.55 -33.50 -4.02
N VAL A 158 18.59 -34.80 -4.31
CA VAL A 158 19.25 -35.28 -5.51
C VAL A 158 18.42 -34.72 -6.65
N LEU A 159 18.96 -33.73 -7.36
CA LEU A 159 18.50 -33.34 -8.69
C LEU A 159 18.54 -34.58 -9.58
N THR A 160 17.51 -35.40 -9.51
CA THR A 160 17.22 -36.38 -10.55
C THR A 160 16.69 -35.55 -11.70
N LYS A 161 17.60 -35.19 -12.62
CA LYS A 161 17.22 -34.85 -13.99
C LYS A 161 16.37 -36.02 -14.50
N LYS A 162 15.05 -35.88 -14.50
CA LYS A 162 14.22 -36.68 -15.41
C LYS A 162 14.49 -36.14 -16.80
N GLY A 163 14.97 -37.04 -17.66
CA GLY A 163 15.34 -36.79 -19.04
C GLY A 163 14.16 -36.43 -19.94
#